data_AF-A0A925B7Q2-F1
#
_entry.id   AF-A0A925B7Q2-F1
#
_cell.length_a   1.000
_cell.length_b   1.000
_cell.length_c   1.000
_cell.angle_alpha   90.00
_cell.angle_beta   90.00
_cell.angle_gamma   90.00
#
_symmetry.space_group_name_H-M   'P 1'
#
loop_
_entity.id
_entity.type
_entity.pdbx_description
1 polymer ?
#
loop_
_entity_poly.entity_id
_entity_poly.type
_entity_poly.pdbx_seq_one_letter_code
_entity_poly.pdbx_strand_id
1 'polypeptide(L)'
;DGGRHVLTCNGRAVPLQPTGNVGEFVAGVRYRAWQPWSALHPTIGVHSPLTFDVVDSWMSRSMGGCQYHVVHPGGRAHEDFPVNAYAAEGRRLARFSLNAHTPGRIAVRAEERNPNFPFTLDLRR
;
A
#
# COMPACT_ATOMS: atom_id res chain seq x y z
N ASP A 1 10.90 17.12 13.40
CA ASP A 1 11.19 15.68 13.61
C ASP A 1 10.71 14.79 12.48
N GLY A 2 11.42 14.78 11.35
CA GLY A 2 11.04 14.02 10.15
C GLY A 2 11.66 12.62 10.00
N GLY A 3 12.29 12.06 11.04
CA GLY A 3 13.11 10.83 10.92
C GLY A 3 12.67 9.62 11.75
N ARG A 4 11.68 9.76 12.64
CA ARG A 4 11.28 8.68 13.56
C ARG A 4 10.25 7.73 12.96
N HIS A 5 9.31 8.25 12.17
CA HIS A 5 8.23 7.45 11.62
C HIS A 5 8.47 7.15 10.15
N VAL A 6 8.27 5.91 9.76
CA VAL A 6 8.41 5.45 8.38
C VAL A 6 7.10 4.81 7.94
N LEU A 7 6.50 5.34 6.88
CA LEU A 7 5.39 4.64 6.21
C LEU A 7 5.98 3.46 5.45
N THR A 8 5.42 2.27 5.66
CA THR A 8 5.80 1.06 4.92
C THR A 8 4.60 0.48 4.19
N CYS A 9 4.87 -0.27 3.13
CA CYS A 9 3.91 -1.15 2.47
C CYS A 9 4.54 -2.54 2.36
N ASN A 10 3.89 -3.55 2.95
CA ASN A 10 4.41 -4.91 3.08
C ASN A 10 5.84 -4.95 3.68
N GLY A 11 6.10 -4.10 4.68
CA GLY A 11 7.40 -4.00 5.36
C GLY A 11 8.51 -3.25 4.59
N ARG A 12 8.25 -2.79 3.36
CA ARG A 12 9.17 -1.96 2.57
C ARG A 12 8.86 -0.49 2.75
N ALA A 13 9.88 0.34 2.95
CA ALA A 13 9.73 1.78 3.12
C ALA A 13 9.09 2.42 1.87
N VAL A 14 8.06 3.24 2.06
CA VAL A 14 7.42 4.02 1.00
C VAL A 14 8.21 5.33 0.81
N PRO A 15 8.66 5.67 -0.42
CA PRO A 15 9.50 6.83 -0.68
C PRO A 15 8.70 8.14 -0.72
N LEU A 16 8.11 8.51 0.42
CA LEU A 16 7.31 9.73 0.61
C LEU A 16 8.08 10.99 0.20
N GLN A 17 7.41 11.86 -0.56
CA GLN A 17 7.89 13.18 -0.96
C GLN A 17 7.00 14.27 -0.37
N PRO A 18 7.56 15.35 0.19
CA PRO A 18 6.78 16.48 0.65
C PRO A 18 6.09 17.17 -0.54
N THR A 19 4.86 17.62 -0.36
CA THR A 19 4.12 18.35 -1.40
C THR A 19 4.38 19.86 -1.38
N GLY A 20 5.08 20.35 -0.35
CA GLY A 20 5.23 21.78 -0.06
C GLY A 20 4.29 22.28 1.04
N ASN A 21 3.21 21.54 1.32
CA ASN A 21 2.35 21.79 2.48
C ASN A 21 2.90 21.08 3.72
N VAL A 22 2.84 21.75 4.88
CA VAL A 22 3.37 21.20 6.13
C VAL A 22 2.60 19.95 6.52
N GLY A 23 3.32 18.83 6.68
CA GLY A 23 2.74 17.55 7.11
C GLY A 23 2.09 16.74 5.97
N GLU A 24 2.12 17.22 4.74
CA GLU A 24 1.57 16.51 3.59
C GLU A 24 2.68 15.86 2.74
N PHE A 25 2.47 14.59 2.42
CA PHE A 25 3.42 13.79 1.65
C PHE A 25 2.70 12.92 0.63
N VAL A 26 3.38 12.60 -0.46
CA VAL A 26 2.87 11.74 -1.53
C VAL A 26 3.94 10.74 -1.98
N ALA A 27 3.50 9.53 -2.36
CA ALA A 27 4.32 8.54 -3.04
C ALA A 27 3.42 7.59 -3.85
N GLY A 28 4.01 6.93 -4.85
CA GLY A 28 3.39 5.84 -5.57
C GLY A 28 3.68 4.48 -4.94
N VAL A 29 2.73 3.56 -5.02
CA VAL A 29 2.98 2.12 -4.80
C VAL A 29 2.50 1.37 -6.04
N ARG A 30 3.43 0.69 -6.70
CA ARG A 30 3.17 -0.13 -7.88
C ARG A 30 3.17 -1.60 -7.49
N TYR A 31 2.12 -2.31 -7.85
CA TYR A 31 1.89 -3.68 -7.42
C TYR A 31 1.17 -4.46 -8.51
N ARG A 32 1.16 -5.79 -8.39
CA ARG A 32 0.39 -6.65 -9.30
C ARG A 32 -0.97 -6.97 -8.67
N ALA A 33 -2.03 -6.54 -9.33
CA ALA A 33 -3.42 -6.73 -8.90
C ALA A 33 -3.99 -8.11 -9.26
N TRP A 34 -3.57 -8.69 -10.38
CA TRP A 34 -4.13 -9.92 -10.92
C TRP A 34 -3.11 -10.68 -11.79
N GLN A 35 -3.25 -12.00 -11.88
CA GLN A 35 -2.38 -12.92 -12.61
C GLN A 35 -3.18 -13.89 -13.48
N PRO A 36 -3.62 -13.46 -14.68
CA PRO A 36 -4.20 -14.38 -15.65
C PRO A 36 -3.13 -15.33 -16.21
N TRP A 37 -3.57 -16.46 -16.75
CA TRP A 37 -2.71 -17.47 -17.38
C TRP A 37 -1.89 -16.91 -18.56
N SER A 38 -2.40 -15.91 -19.27
CA SER A 38 -1.75 -15.26 -20.42
C SER A 38 -0.84 -14.09 -20.06
N ALA A 39 -0.52 -13.90 -18.77
CA ALA A 39 0.22 -12.71 -18.36
C ALA A 39 1.70 -12.74 -18.77
N LEU A 40 2.19 -11.62 -19.32
CA LEU A 40 3.57 -11.45 -19.82
C LEU A 40 4.69 -11.69 -18.78
N HIS A 41 4.38 -11.63 -17.49
CA HIS A 41 5.33 -11.89 -16.41
C HIS A 41 4.78 -12.96 -15.45
N PRO A 42 4.78 -14.25 -15.82
CA PRO A 42 4.09 -15.29 -15.05
C PRO A 42 4.71 -15.55 -13.67
N THR A 43 5.94 -15.13 -13.41
CA THR A 43 6.64 -15.36 -12.13
C THR A 43 6.36 -14.32 -11.04
N ILE A 44 5.78 -13.17 -11.38
CA ILE A 44 5.49 -12.11 -10.41
C ILE A 44 4.15 -12.41 -9.72
N GLY A 45 4.09 -12.71 -8.43
CA GLY A 45 2.83 -12.98 -7.75
C GLY A 45 1.86 -11.78 -7.70
N VAL A 46 0.59 -12.04 -7.36
CA VAL A 46 -0.36 -10.97 -6.97
C VAL A 46 0.03 -10.42 -5.59
N HIS A 47 -0.05 -9.10 -5.44
CA HIS A 47 0.23 -8.40 -4.20
C HIS A 47 -1.08 -7.94 -3.58
N SER A 48 -1.73 -8.81 -2.82
CA SER A 48 -2.94 -8.48 -2.06
C SER A 48 -3.05 -9.38 -0.83
N PRO A 49 -3.41 -8.84 0.35
CA PRO A 49 -3.57 -7.40 0.62
C PRO A 49 -2.23 -6.65 0.62
N LEU A 50 -2.28 -5.34 0.38
CA LEU A 50 -1.19 -4.41 0.67
C LEU A 50 -1.35 -3.93 2.12
N THR A 51 -0.40 -4.25 2.99
CA THR A 51 -0.42 -3.83 4.39
C THR A 51 0.41 -2.57 4.53
N PHE A 52 -0.25 -1.47 4.87
CA PHE A 52 0.40 -0.19 5.15
C PHE A 52 0.55 -0.02 6.66
N ASP A 53 1.76 0.31 7.10
CA ASP A 53 2.08 0.53 8.51
C ASP A 53 2.82 1.85 8.69
N VAL A 54 2.44 2.63 9.70
CA VAL A 54 3.27 3.74 10.20
C VAL A 54 4.18 3.17 11.28
N VAL A 55 5.44 2.92 10.94
CA VAL A 55 6.41 2.26 11.82
C VAL A 55 7.21 3.29 12.60
N ASP A 56 7.26 3.12 13.92
CA ASP A 56 8.23 3.79 14.77
C ASP A 56 9.59 3.11 14.65
N SER A 57 10.61 3.82 14.17
CA SER A 57 11.93 3.26 13.90
C SER A 57 12.73 2.96 15.17
N TRP A 58 12.44 3.63 16.30
CA TRP A 58 13.12 3.41 17.57
C TRP A 58 12.65 2.13 18.24
N MET A 59 11.34 1.91 18.27
CA MET A 59 10.74 0.70 18.82
C MET A 59 10.72 -0.44 17.82
N SER A 60 10.89 -0.14 16.52
CA SER A 60 10.70 -1.08 15.41
C SER A 60 9.32 -1.74 15.46
N ARG A 61 8.25 -0.95 15.69
CA ARG A 61 6.86 -1.45 15.76
C ARG A 61 5.93 -0.55 14.96
N SER A 62 4.87 -1.15 14.43
CA SER A 62 3.78 -0.37 13.84
C SER A 62 3.03 0.38 14.94
N MET A 63 2.77 1.66 14.71
CA MET A 63 1.89 2.49 15.54
C MET A 63 0.42 2.37 15.09
N GLY A 64 0.18 1.71 13.96
CA GLY A 64 -1.11 1.62 13.29
C GLY A 64 -0.94 1.57 11.79
N GLY A 65 -2.01 1.20 11.10
CA GLY A 65 -1.95 0.91 9.68
C GLY A 65 -3.28 0.41 9.14
N CYS A 66 -3.29 0.06 7.87
CA CYS A 66 -4.46 -0.56 7.23
C CYS A 66 -4.03 -1.56 6.17
N GLN A 67 -4.93 -2.45 5.82
CA GLN A 67 -4.78 -3.29 4.64
C GLN A 67 -5.67 -2.79 3.52
N TYR A 68 -5.09 -2.68 2.32
CA TYR A 68 -5.82 -2.50 1.08
C TYR A 68 -5.91 -3.82 0.33
N HIS A 69 -7.14 -4.24 0.02
CA HIS A 69 -7.42 -5.40 -0.80
C HIS A 69 -7.69 -4.96 -2.23
N VAL A 70 -7.08 -5.64 -3.20
CA VAL A 70 -7.26 -5.29 -4.62
C VAL A 70 -8.70 -5.51 -5.07
N VAL A 71 -9.35 -6.54 -4.52
CA VAL A 71 -10.77 -6.86 -4.67
C VAL A 71 -11.44 -6.82 -3.30
N HIS A 72 -12.77 -6.78 -3.25
CA HIS A 72 -13.48 -6.85 -1.99
C HIS A 72 -13.06 -8.12 -1.20
N PRO A 73 -12.70 -8.04 0.10
CA PRO A 73 -12.17 -9.18 0.86
C PRO A 73 -13.10 -10.40 0.86
N GLY A 74 -14.41 -10.17 0.85
CA GLY A 74 -15.44 -11.21 0.71
C GLY A 74 -15.65 -11.77 -0.70
N GLY A 75 -14.73 -11.53 -1.65
CA GLY A 75 -14.79 -12.09 -3.01
C GLY A 75 -15.88 -11.51 -3.93
N ARG A 76 -16.48 -10.37 -3.56
CA ARG A 76 -17.57 -9.75 -4.33
C ARG A 76 -17.00 -8.88 -5.45
N ALA A 77 -17.47 -9.12 -6.66
CA ALA A 77 -17.33 -8.22 -7.79
C ALA A 77 -18.64 -7.45 -7.99
N HIS A 78 -18.55 -6.21 -8.48
CA HIS A 78 -19.74 -5.45 -8.88
C HIS A 78 -19.94 -5.64 -10.37
N GLU A 79 -21.14 -6.06 -10.77
CA GLU A 79 -21.51 -6.19 -12.20
C GLU A 79 -21.83 -4.81 -12.81
N ASP A 80 -22.43 -3.92 -12.03
CA ASP A 80 -22.85 -2.59 -12.49
C ASP A 80 -21.91 -1.47 -12.06
N PHE A 81 -21.90 -0.39 -12.84
CA PHE A 81 -21.25 0.86 -12.47
C PHE A 81 -21.87 1.47 -11.19
N PRO A 82 -21.12 2.28 -10.42
CA PRO A 82 -21.68 2.96 -9.26
C PRO A 82 -22.70 3.99 -9.72
N VAL A 83 -23.92 3.92 -9.17
CA VAL A 83 -25.03 4.82 -9.53
C VAL A 83 -24.78 6.29 -9.14
N ASN A 84 -23.86 6.55 -8.22
CA ASN A 84 -23.46 7.88 -7.78
C ASN A 84 -22.07 7.88 -7.10
N ALA A 85 -21.60 9.07 -6.70
CA ALA A 85 -20.32 9.24 -6.02
C ALA A 85 -20.23 8.51 -4.67
N TYR A 86 -21.30 8.51 -3.87
CA TYR A 86 -21.35 7.79 -2.58
C TYR A 86 -21.23 6.28 -2.76
N ALA A 87 -21.86 5.71 -3.78
CA ALA A 87 -21.73 4.31 -4.13
C ALA A 87 -20.29 3.99 -4.56
N ALA A 88 -19.66 4.84 -5.38
CA ALA A 88 -18.27 4.66 -5.79
C ALA A 88 -17.31 4.72 -4.60
N GLU A 89 -17.53 5.66 -3.69
CA GLU A 89 -16.74 5.81 -2.47
C GLU A 89 -16.91 4.63 -1.52
N GLY A 90 -18.14 4.17 -1.30
CA GLY A 90 -18.42 2.98 -0.48
C GLY A 90 -17.69 1.73 -1.01
N ARG A 91 -17.70 1.52 -2.34
CA ARG A 91 -16.95 0.43 -2.98
C ARG A 91 -15.43 0.57 -2.81
N ARG A 92 -14.91 1.79 -2.75
CA ARG A 92 -13.49 2.06 -2.48
C ARG A 92 -13.13 1.82 -1.01
N LEU A 93 -13.96 2.29 -0.08
CA LEU A 93 -13.74 2.10 1.36
C LEU A 93 -13.83 0.62 1.77
N ALA A 94 -14.73 -0.15 1.14
CA ALA A 94 -14.88 -1.59 1.40
C ALA A 94 -13.62 -2.42 1.05
N ARG A 95 -12.66 -1.85 0.33
CA ARG A 95 -11.35 -2.47 0.07
C ARG A 95 -10.34 -2.25 1.20
N PHE A 96 -10.65 -1.43 2.20
CA PHE A 96 -9.76 -1.17 3.33
C PHE A 96 -10.20 -1.92 4.59
N SER A 97 -9.22 -2.53 5.26
CA SER A 97 -9.36 -3.04 6.63
C SER A 97 -8.57 -2.13 7.56
N LEU A 98 -9.27 -1.28 8.31
CA LEU A 98 -8.68 -0.15 9.05
C LEU A 98 -7.83 -0.53 10.28
N ASN A 99 -8.00 -1.73 10.82
CA ASN A 99 -7.26 -2.18 12.01
C ASN A 99 -6.26 -3.30 11.69
N ALA A 100 -6.13 -3.67 10.41
CA ALA A 100 -5.21 -4.71 9.96
C ALA A 100 -3.85 -4.07 9.67
N HIS A 101 -2.93 -4.21 10.62
CA HIS A 101 -1.56 -3.71 10.57
C HIS A 101 -0.62 -4.78 11.13
N THR A 102 0.68 -4.66 10.88
CA THR A 102 1.65 -5.70 11.23
C THR A 102 1.91 -5.72 12.75
N PRO A 103 1.61 -6.81 13.48
CA PRO A 103 1.90 -6.90 14.91
C PRO A 103 3.38 -7.24 15.17
N GLY A 104 3.85 -6.96 16.38
CA GLY A 104 5.19 -7.35 16.81
C GLY A 104 6.28 -6.40 16.33
N ARG A 105 7.50 -6.93 16.13
CA ARG A 105 8.67 -6.17 15.68
C ARG A 105 8.75 -6.19 14.16
N ILE A 106 9.00 -5.04 13.55
CA ILE A 106 9.10 -4.85 12.11
C ILE A 106 10.52 -4.43 11.75
N ALA A 107 11.20 -5.26 10.96
CA ALA A 107 12.42 -4.87 10.28
C ALA A 107 12.03 -4.14 8.99
N VAL A 108 12.08 -2.81 9.01
CA VAL A 108 11.79 -2.00 7.83
C VAL A 108 12.90 -2.22 6.79
N ARG A 109 12.52 -2.71 5.61
CA ARG A 109 13.44 -2.78 4.47
C ARG A 109 13.48 -1.41 3.80
N ALA A 110 14.66 -0.80 3.78
CA ALA A 110 14.89 0.40 2.98
C ALA A 110 14.65 0.09 1.50
N GLU A 111 13.97 0.99 0.79
CA GLU A 111 13.76 0.86 -0.64
C GLU A 111 14.93 1.48 -1.39
N GLU A 112 15.50 0.73 -2.33
CA GLU A 112 16.54 1.25 -3.22
C GLU A 112 15.95 2.32 -4.15
N ARG A 113 16.66 3.45 -4.30
CA ARG A 113 16.21 4.51 -5.20
C ARG A 113 16.21 4.00 -6.65
N ASN A 114 15.04 4.05 -7.28
CA ASN A 114 14.87 3.79 -8.70
C ASN A 114 14.91 5.11 -9.49
N PRO A 115 15.93 5.41 -10.30
CA PRO A 115 16.04 6.69 -11.00
C PRO A 115 14.87 7.00 -11.94
N ASN A 116 14.26 5.97 -12.52
CA ASN A 116 13.13 6.13 -13.44
C ASN A 116 11.80 6.38 -12.70
N PHE A 117 11.70 5.96 -11.43
CA PHE A 117 10.51 6.12 -10.60
C PHE A 117 10.92 6.45 -9.16
N PRO A 118 11.55 7.60 -8.91
CA PRO A 118 12.24 7.89 -7.65
C PRO A 118 11.30 8.00 -6.45
N PHE A 119 10.01 8.20 -6.72
CA PHE A 119 8.96 8.41 -5.71
C PHE A 119 7.92 7.28 -5.73
N THR A 120 8.29 6.10 -6.24
CA THR A 120 7.41 4.94 -6.31
C THR A 120 8.07 3.70 -5.76
N LEU A 121 7.43 3.08 -4.78
CA LEU A 121 7.74 1.73 -4.34
C LEU A 121 7.19 0.73 -5.37
N ASP A 122 8.05 -0.01 -6.06
CA ASP A 122 7.63 -1.05 -7.02
C ASP A 122 7.77 -2.44 -6.38
N LEU A 123 6.63 -3.00 -5.94
CA LEU A 123 6.58 -4.31 -5.29
C LEU A 123 6.83 -5.46 -6.27
N ARG A 124 6.78 -5.20 -7.58
CA ARG A 124 6.94 -6.23 -8.63
C ARG A 124 8.41 -6.56 -8.93
N ARG A 125 9.33 -6.02 -8.14
CA ARG A 125 10.78 -6.18 -8.23
C ARG A 125 11.32 -6.89 -6.99
#